data_AF-A0AAE1VPB0-F1
#
_entry.id   AF-A0AAE1VPB0-F1
#
_cell.length_a   1.000
_cell.length_b   1.000
_cell.length_c   1.000
_cell.angle_alpha   90.00
_cell.angle_beta   90.00
_cell.angle_gamma   90.00
#
_symmetry.space_group_name_H-M   'P 1'
#
loop_
_entity.id
_entity.type
_entity.pdbx_description
1 polymer ?
#
loop_
_entity_poly.entity_id
_entity_poly.type
_entity_poly.pdbx_seq_one_letter_code
_entity_poly.pdbx_strand_id
1 'polypeptide(L)'
;MSGCDAKPFPRIRLLPEGDWYYALEKHNSSVWLGDPKLATTLRQHKCQAFNKNFSLPSSPSISFNMINLNKFFKCNSTRNNTLHIIQKKNDHFSGYNMYNGCEGFSIYYKLSQDDDEHIGAVPTNCSLIRLPIHSSDGDLFNLLGPEILVEWKLSDDCNKCHYDGGQCQTDKTNKFYCQKDAKTTTSSSNQRKETAGRNTVELILGTE
;
A
#
# COMPACT_ATOMS: atom_id res chain seq x y z
N MET A 1 20.76 34.96 5.34
CA MET A 1 20.76 33.54 5.71
C MET A 1 20.01 32.81 4.61
N SER A 2 20.76 32.13 3.75
CA SER A 2 20.27 31.42 2.55
C SER A 2 19.35 30.28 2.95
N GLY A 3 18.15 30.26 2.37
CA GLY A 3 17.17 29.20 2.56
C GLY A 3 17.74 27.86 2.13
N CYS A 4 17.57 26.85 2.97
CA CYS A 4 17.80 25.48 2.58
C CYS A 4 16.80 25.14 1.47
N ASP A 5 17.26 25.10 0.22
CA ASP A 5 16.53 24.50 -0.89
C ASP A 5 16.46 22.98 -0.66
N ALA A 6 15.59 22.55 0.26
CA ALA A 6 15.28 21.15 0.45
C ALA A 6 14.69 20.65 -0.88
N LYS A 7 15.43 19.80 -1.58
CA LYS A 7 14.91 19.12 -2.78
C LYS A 7 13.62 18.40 -2.37
N PRO A 8 12.50 18.60 -3.08
CA PRO A 8 11.26 17.92 -2.75
C PRO A 8 11.47 16.41 -2.86
N PHE A 9 10.88 15.65 -1.94
CA PHE A 9 10.94 14.19 -1.95
C PHE A 9 10.56 13.65 -3.35
N PRO A 10 11.26 12.63 -3.88
CA PRO A 10 10.89 11.98 -5.13
C PRO A 10 9.44 11.50 -5.07
N ARG A 11 8.73 11.61 -6.20
CA ARG A 11 7.36 11.10 -6.32
C ARG A 11 7.37 9.78 -7.10
N ILE A 12 6.63 8.80 -6.61
CA ILE A 12 6.49 7.49 -7.24
C ILE A 12 5.02 7.11 -7.40
N ARG A 13 4.74 6.20 -8.35
CA ARG A 13 3.44 5.53 -8.48
C ARG A 13 3.65 4.05 -8.31
N LEU A 14 2.80 3.44 -7.50
CA LEU A 14 2.83 1.99 -7.28
C LEU A 14 2.13 1.23 -8.41
N LEU A 15 1.22 1.88 -9.14
CA LEU A 15 0.45 1.31 -10.25
C LEU A 15 0.37 2.30 -11.42
N PRO A 16 0.28 1.84 -12.69
CA PRO A 16 0.21 2.70 -13.89
C PRO A 16 -0.97 3.69 -13.92
N GLU A 17 -2.05 3.40 -13.19
CA GLU A 17 -3.24 4.26 -13.02
C GLU A 17 -3.44 4.68 -11.54
N GLY A 18 -2.47 4.37 -10.67
CA GLY A 18 -2.54 4.65 -9.25
C GLY A 18 -2.17 6.07 -8.84
N ASP A 19 -2.37 6.35 -7.56
CA ASP A 19 -1.99 7.60 -6.91
C ASP A 19 -0.46 7.78 -6.84
N TRP A 20 -0.07 9.06 -6.72
CA TRP A 20 1.31 9.47 -6.49
C TRP A 20 1.61 9.57 -5.01
N TYR A 21 2.74 9.00 -4.59
CA TYR A 21 3.26 9.04 -3.23
C TYR A 21 4.61 9.75 -3.20
N TYR A 22 4.94 10.38 -2.08
CA TYR A 22 6.30 10.85 -1.81
C TYR A 22 7.13 9.71 -1.22
N ALA A 23 8.33 9.45 -1.75
CA ALA A 23 9.30 8.57 -1.12
C ALA A 23 10.07 9.36 -0.06
N LEU A 24 9.70 9.18 1.20
CA LEU A 24 10.19 9.97 2.33
C LEU A 24 11.54 9.47 2.81
N GLU A 25 11.65 8.16 3.02
CA GLU A 25 12.85 7.50 3.53
C GLU A 25 12.94 6.07 2.99
N LYS A 26 14.13 5.66 2.55
CA LYS A 26 14.42 4.31 2.02
C LYS A 26 15.37 3.59 2.96
N HIS A 27 15.06 2.35 3.27
CA HIS A 27 15.94 1.38 3.92
C HIS A 27 16.27 0.22 2.96
N ASN A 28 17.02 -0.78 3.42
CA ASN A 28 17.51 -1.89 2.58
C ASN A 28 16.40 -2.59 1.78
N SER A 29 15.27 -2.89 2.42
CA SER A 29 14.14 -3.61 1.83
C SER A 29 12.79 -2.96 2.15
N SER A 30 12.79 -1.66 2.44
CA SER A 30 11.57 -0.93 2.79
C SER A 30 11.65 0.56 2.43
N VAL A 31 10.49 1.19 2.29
CA VAL A 31 10.36 2.62 2.00
C VAL A 31 9.14 3.20 2.71
N TRP A 32 9.32 4.37 3.31
CA TRP A 32 8.22 5.19 3.81
C TRP A 32 7.60 6.01 2.68
N LEU A 33 6.31 5.82 2.46
CA LEU A 33 5.53 6.51 1.44
C LEU A 33 4.53 7.48 2.07
N GLY A 34 4.62 8.75 1.71
CA GLY A 34 3.64 9.77 2.10
C GLY A 34 2.54 9.92 1.05
N ASP A 35 1.28 9.70 1.42
CA ASP A 35 0.11 9.96 0.57
C ASP A 35 -0.41 11.41 0.76
N PRO A 36 -0.19 12.32 -0.21
CA PRO A 36 -0.62 13.71 -0.06
C PRO A 36 -2.15 13.89 -0.09
N LYS A 37 -2.88 13.01 -0.77
CA LYS A 37 -4.35 13.08 -0.83
C LYS A 37 -4.92 12.66 0.52
N LEU A 38 -4.39 11.59 1.11
CA LEU A 38 -4.79 11.16 2.45
C LEU A 38 -4.41 12.23 3.49
N ALA A 39 -3.19 12.78 3.44
CA ALA A 39 -2.75 13.86 4.33
C ALA A 39 -3.72 15.05 4.34
N THR A 40 -4.11 15.51 3.15
CA THR A 40 -5.07 16.61 3.00
C THR A 40 -6.43 16.25 3.59
N THR A 41 -6.89 15.03 3.35
CA THR A 41 -8.21 14.56 3.78
C THR A 41 -8.29 14.36 5.29
N LEU A 42 -7.24 13.82 5.91
CA LEU A 42 -7.13 13.67 7.37
C LEU A 42 -7.08 15.03 8.06
N ARG A 43 -6.23 15.95 7.60
CA ARG A 43 -6.15 17.32 8.14
C ARG A 43 -7.50 18.04 8.11
N GLN A 44 -8.30 17.81 7.06
CA GLN A 44 -9.62 18.42 6.90
C GLN A 44 -10.75 17.64 7.60
N HIS A 45 -10.43 16.56 8.34
CA HIS A 45 -11.40 15.70 9.03
C HIS A 45 -12.49 15.17 8.08
N LYS A 46 -12.09 14.88 6.84
CA LYS A 46 -12.99 14.51 5.76
C LYS A 46 -13.23 13.01 5.74
N CYS A 47 -14.50 12.60 5.76
CA CYS A 47 -14.93 11.21 5.71
C CYS A 47 -14.48 10.44 4.45
N GLN A 48 -14.08 11.15 3.40
CA GLN A 48 -13.46 10.56 2.21
C GLN A 48 -12.16 9.79 2.52
N ALA A 49 -11.52 10.03 3.69
CA ALA A 49 -10.36 9.26 4.13
C ALA A 49 -10.66 7.76 4.20
N PHE A 50 -11.88 7.40 4.57
CA PHE A 50 -12.35 6.00 4.69
C PHE A 50 -12.79 5.37 3.37
N ASN A 51 -12.64 6.06 2.24
CA ASN A 51 -12.87 5.51 0.90
C ASN A 51 -11.57 5.04 0.25
N LYS A 52 -10.42 5.27 0.91
CA LYS A 52 -9.12 4.89 0.39
C LYS A 52 -8.92 3.38 0.51
N ASN A 53 -8.51 2.78 -0.60
CA ASN A 53 -7.95 1.43 -0.62
C ASN A 53 -6.53 1.50 -1.16
N PHE A 54 -5.60 0.84 -0.47
CA PHE A 54 -4.23 0.72 -0.92
C PHE A 54 -4.06 -0.58 -1.69
N SER A 55 -3.39 -0.47 -2.83
CA SER A 55 -3.08 -1.61 -3.69
C SER A 55 -1.61 -1.56 -4.06
N LEU A 56 -0.97 -2.72 -3.97
CA LEU A 56 0.42 -2.93 -4.37
C LEU A 56 0.45 -3.62 -5.74
N PRO A 57 1.51 -3.39 -6.54
CA PRO A 57 1.71 -4.13 -7.76
C PRO A 57 1.93 -5.62 -7.45
N SER A 58 1.42 -6.49 -8.32
CA SER A 58 1.72 -7.92 -8.30
C SER A 58 2.89 -8.20 -9.23
N SER A 59 3.82 -9.05 -8.80
CA SER A 59 4.96 -9.49 -9.61
C SER A 59 5.40 -10.89 -9.18
N PRO A 60 5.88 -11.74 -10.12
CA PRO A 60 6.52 -12.99 -9.78
C PRO A 60 7.93 -12.83 -9.18
N SER A 61 8.53 -11.64 -9.31
CA SER A 61 9.92 -11.38 -8.88
C SER A 61 10.01 -10.78 -7.47
N ILE A 62 8.95 -10.13 -7.03
CA ILE A 62 8.94 -9.32 -5.82
C ILE A 62 7.54 -9.34 -5.21
N SER A 63 7.48 -9.53 -3.90
CA SER A 63 6.27 -9.34 -3.11
C SER A 63 6.42 -8.11 -2.24
N PHE A 64 5.28 -7.49 -1.91
CA PHE A 64 5.21 -6.28 -1.10
C PHE A 64 4.32 -6.52 0.10
N ASN A 65 4.65 -5.87 1.21
CA ASN A 65 3.83 -5.85 2.42
C ASN A 65 3.70 -4.41 2.94
N MET A 66 2.53 -4.06 3.46
CA MET A 66 2.30 -2.77 4.11
C MET A 66 2.18 -3.00 5.62
N ILE A 67 3.13 -2.48 6.38
CA ILE A 67 3.34 -2.92 7.78
C ILE A 67 2.41 -2.20 8.76
N ASN A 68 2.24 -0.89 8.61
CA ASN A 68 1.55 -0.05 9.60
C ASN A 68 0.06 0.17 9.29
N LEU A 69 -0.60 -0.77 8.61
CA LEU A 69 -2.03 -0.67 8.29
C LEU A 69 -2.90 -1.36 9.34
N ASN A 70 -3.86 -0.65 9.93
CA ASN A 70 -4.90 -1.28 10.73
C ASN A 70 -6.09 -1.71 9.88
N LYS A 71 -6.84 -2.65 10.42
CA LYS A 71 -8.14 -3.07 9.90
C LYS A 71 -9.24 -2.17 10.47
N PHE A 72 -10.08 -1.64 9.60
CA PHE A 72 -11.28 -0.87 9.95
C PHE A 72 -12.47 -1.46 9.20
N PHE A 73 -13.65 -1.40 9.81
CA PHE A 73 -14.89 -1.82 9.15
C PHE A 73 -15.76 -0.61 8.91
N LYS A 74 -15.97 -0.30 7.64
CA LYS A 74 -16.89 0.75 7.21
C LYS A 74 -18.27 0.14 6.98
N CYS A 75 -19.25 0.54 7.77
CA CYS A 75 -20.62 0.02 7.68
C CYS A 75 -21.59 1.12 7.30
N ASN A 76 -22.36 0.91 6.23
CA ASN A 76 -23.37 1.87 5.80
C ASN A 76 -24.54 1.92 6.79
N SER A 77 -25.02 3.12 7.04
CA SER A 77 -26.17 3.41 7.89
C SER A 77 -27.47 3.23 7.09
N THR A 78 -27.83 1.99 6.80
CA THR A 78 -29.09 1.69 6.08
C THR A 78 -30.29 1.77 7.02
N ARG A 79 -31.32 2.56 6.64
CA ARG A 79 -32.57 2.71 7.42
C ARG A 79 -33.44 1.44 7.48
N ASN A 80 -33.25 0.51 6.54
CA ASN A 80 -34.10 -0.67 6.37
C ASN A 80 -33.44 -1.98 6.85
N ASN A 81 -32.43 -1.91 7.73
CA ASN A 81 -31.83 -3.13 8.26
C ASN A 81 -32.85 -3.87 9.15
N THR A 82 -33.07 -5.16 8.87
CA THR A 82 -33.90 -6.00 9.73
C THR A 82 -33.25 -6.15 11.12
N LEU A 83 -34.05 -6.43 12.15
CA LEU A 83 -33.58 -6.60 13.53
C LEU A 83 -32.41 -7.60 13.62
N HIS A 84 -32.49 -8.70 12.86
CA HIS A 84 -31.46 -9.73 12.79
C HIS A 84 -30.13 -9.22 12.20
N ILE A 85 -30.16 -8.32 11.20
CA ILE A 85 -28.94 -7.70 10.66
C ILE A 85 -28.29 -6.80 11.71
N ILE A 86 -29.09 -6.04 12.46
CA ILE A 86 -28.61 -5.15 13.52
C ILE A 86 -27.95 -5.96 14.64
N GLN A 87 -28.59 -7.04 15.09
CA GLN A 87 -28.04 -7.92 16.14
C GLN A 87 -26.71 -8.54 15.70
N LYS A 88 -26.65 -9.17 14.52
CA LYS A 88 -25.40 -9.74 14.00
C LYS A 88 -24.26 -8.72 13.93
N LYS A 89 -24.57 -7.49 13.52
CA LYS A 89 -23.59 -6.40 13.48
C LYS A 89 -23.11 -6.03 14.88
N ASN A 90 -24.02 -5.88 15.84
CA ASN A 90 -23.69 -5.52 17.22
C ASN A 90 -22.86 -6.61 17.89
N ASP A 91 -23.20 -7.89 17.67
CA ASP A 91 -22.45 -9.03 18.20
C ASP A 91 -21.03 -9.07 17.61
N HIS A 92 -20.92 -8.90 16.29
CA HIS A 92 -19.63 -8.92 15.59
C HIS A 92 -18.71 -7.77 16.03
N PHE A 93 -19.26 -6.57 16.24
CA PHE A 93 -18.49 -5.40 16.69
C PHE A 93 -18.54 -5.19 18.20
N SER A 94 -18.89 -6.21 18.98
CA SER A 94 -18.81 -6.14 20.44
C SER A 94 -17.35 -5.88 20.87
N GLY A 95 -17.16 -4.85 21.69
CA GLY A 95 -15.83 -4.41 22.12
C GLY A 95 -15.00 -3.66 21.07
N TYR A 96 -15.57 -3.30 19.91
CA TYR A 96 -14.93 -2.38 18.97
C TYR A 96 -15.21 -0.93 19.37
N ASN A 97 -14.26 -0.04 19.09
CA ASN A 97 -14.52 1.39 19.05
C ASN A 97 -15.38 1.73 17.83
N MET A 98 -16.22 2.76 17.96
CA MET A 98 -17.09 3.22 16.87
C MET A 98 -16.92 4.72 16.65
N TYR A 99 -16.71 5.11 15.40
CA TYR A 99 -16.82 6.49 14.95
C TYR A 99 -18.03 6.65 14.02
N ASN A 100 -18.95 7.53 14.40
CA ASN A 100 -20.20 7.80 13.68
C ASN A 100 -20.31 9.26 13.19
N GLY A 101 -19.21 10.00 13.16
CA GLY A 101 -19.18 11.39 12.69
C GLY A 101 -19.27 11.55 11.16
N CYS A 102 -19.38 10.45 10.42
CA CYS A 102 -19.58 10.47 8.97
C CYS A 102 -21.06 10.29 8.61
N GLU A 103 -21.54 11.13 7.71
CA GLU A 103 -22.87 10.96 7.16
C GLU A 103 -22.96 9.67 6.33
N GLY A 104 -23.98 8.86 6.60
CA GLY A 104 -24.28 7.65 5.82
C GLY A 104 -23.50 6.39 6.19
N PHE A 105 -22.49 6.45 7.07
CA PHE A 105 -21.77 5.26 7.53
C PHE A 105 -21.11 5.45 8.91
N SER A 106 -20.74 4.34 9.55
CA SER A 106 -19.91 4.33 10.77
C SER A 106 -18.67 3.47 10.56
N ILE A 107 -17.60 3.80 11.28
CA ILE A 107 -16.33 3.08 11.27
C ILE A 107 -16.18 2.33 12.60
N TYR A 108 -15.93 1.02 12.52
CA TYR A 108 -15.65 0.16 13.67
C TYR A 108 -14.19 -0.29 13.62
N TYR A 109 -13.49 -0.23 14.75
CA TYR A 109 -12.07 -0.57 14.83
C TYR A 109 -11.62 -1.00 16.22
N LYS A 110 -10.51 -1.75 16.25
CA LYS A 110 -9.73 -2.06 17.46
C LYS A 110 -8.28 -1.69 17.19
N LEU A 111 -7.60 -1.16 18.20
CA LEU A 111 -6.17 -0.86 18.17
C LEU A 111 -5.47 -1.94 18.99
N SER A 112 -5.35 -3.15 18.44
CA SER A 112 -4.71 -4.28 19.12
C SER A 112 -3.65 -4.87 18.20
N GLN A 113 -2.44 -5.07 18.73
CA GLN A 113 -1.30 -5.65 18.00
C GLN A 113 -1.44 -7.16 17.77
N ASP A 114 -2.32 -7.84 18.50
CA ASP A 114 -2.63 -9.27 18.32
C ASP A 114 -3.58 -9.47 17.15
N ASP A 115 -3.05 -9.30 15.96
CA ASP A 115 -3.80 -9.27 14.71
C ASP A 115 -3.88 -10.67 14.08
N ASP A 116 -4.28 -11.67 14.86
CA ASP A 116 -4.52 -13.05 14.40
C ASP A 116 -5.92 -13.58 14.79
N GLU A 117 -6.85 -12.67 15.10
CA GLU A 117 -8.25 -13.06 15.26
C GLU A 117 -8.86 -13.28 13.88
N HIS A 118 -9.29 -14.52 13.62
CA HIS A 118 -10.01 -14.91 12.42
C HIS A 118 -11.17 -13.93 12.20
N ILE A 119 -11.03 -13.02 11.23
CA ILE A 119 -12.09 -12.07 10.89
C ILE A 119 -13.21 -12.92 10.30
N GLY A 120 -14.19 -13.22 11.15
CA GLY A 120 -15.41 -13.89 10.73
C GLY A 120 -16.09 -13.14 9.59
N ALA A 121 -17.10 -13.75 8.99
CA ALA A 121 -17.80 -13.15 7.86
C ALA A 121 -18.22 -11.69 8.16
N VAL A 122 -17.70 -10.75 7.35
CA VAL A 122 -18.00 -9.32 7.50
C VAL A 122 -19.52 -9.13 7.42
N PRO A 123 -20.15 -8.43 8.38
CA PRO A 123 -21.59 -8.24 8.37
C PRO A 123 -22.08 -7.57 7.07
N THR A 124 -23.33 -7.87 6.69
CA THR A 124 -23.97 -7.23 5.54
C THR A 124 -23.94 -5.71 5.67
N ASN A 125 -23.70 -5.01 4.55
CA ASN A 125 -23.52 -3.55 4.48
C ASN A 125 -22.24 -3.01 5.13
N CYS A 126 -21.31 -3.88 5.53
CA CYS A 126 -19.97 -3.51 5.97
C CYS A 126 -18.90 -3.95 4.97
N SER A 127 -17.81 -3.19 4.91
CA SER A 127 -16.62 -3.50 4.13
C SER A 127 -15.37 -3.34 4.99
N LEU A 128 -14.44 -4.28 4.88
CA LEU A 128 -13.10 -4.15 5.45
C LEU A 128 -12.29 -3.13 4.63
N ILE A 129 -11.77 -2.12 5.30
CA ILE A 129 -10.79 -1.17 4.75
C ILE A 129 -9.52 -1.23 5.60
N ARG A 130 -8.40 -0.83 5.01
CA ARG A 130 -7.11 -0.77 5.70
C ARG A 130 -6.50 0.61 5.59
N LEU A 131 -6.16 1.22 6.72
CA LEU A 131 -5.60 2.57 6.77
C LEU A 131 -4.37 2.61 7.68
N PRO A 132 -3.37 3.45 7.34
CA PRO A 132 -2.19 3.60 8.16
C PRO A 132 -2.49 4.28 9.49
N ILE A 133 -1.94 3.71 10.56
CA ILE A 133 -1.95 4.31 11.90
C ILE A 133 -0.61 5.01 12.13
N HIS A 134 -0.65 6.14 12.82
CA HIS A 134 0.53 6.89 13.24
C HIS A 134 0.58 7.15 14.74
N SER A 135 -0.56 7.08 15.43
CA SER A 135 -0.67 7.27 16.88
C SER A 135 -1.54 6.18 17.52
N SER A 136 -1.30 5.86 18.79
CA SER A 136 -2.20 5.03 19.61
C SER A 136 -3.26 5.85 20.35
N ASP A 137 -3.09 7.18 20.39
CA ASP A 137 -3.85 8.07 21.25
C ASP A 137 -4.52 9.19 20.42
N GLY A 138 -5.68 9.63 20.90
CA GLY A 138 -6.47 10.71 20.28
C GLY A 138 -7.76 10.23 19.60
N ASP A 139 -8.44 11.14 18.91
CA ASP A 139 -9.61 10.78 18.10
C ASP A 139 -9.23 9.97 16.85
N LEU A 140 -10.22 9.42 16.15
CA LEU A 140 -9.98 8.58 14.97
C LEU A 140 -9.14 9.26 13.88
N PHE A 141 -9.25 10.58 13.69
CA PHE A 141 -8.46 11.28 12.68
C PHE A 141 -7.02 11.53 13.14
N ASN A 142 -6.78 11.70 14.44
CA ASN A 142 -5.46 11.81 15.04
C ASN A 142 -4.72 10.47 15.14
N LEU A 143 -5.45 9.35 15.23
CA LEU A 143 -4.89 8.01 15.16
C LEU A 143 -4.29 7.70 13.77
N LEU A 144 -4.93 8.19 12.71
CA LEU A 144 -4.55 7.91 11.33
C LEU A 144 -3.38 8.78 10.86
N GLY A 145 -2.50 8.19 10.06
CA GLY A 145 -1.41 8.90 9.39
C GLY A 145 -1.57 8.96 7.87
N PRO A 146 -0.82 9.80 7.15
CA PRO A 146 -0.73 9.72 5.71
C PRO A 146 0.41 8.82 5.21
N GLU A 147 1.18 8.23 6.12
CA GLU A 147 2.44 7.55 5.82
C GLU A 147 2.30 6.03 5.91
N ILE A 148 2.89 5.32 4.95
CA ILE A 148 2.82 3.87 4.84
C ILE A 148 4.23 3.32 4.70
N LEU A 149 4.58 2.36 5.55
CA LEU A 149 5.79 1.58 5.40
C LEU A 149 5.52 0.42 4.45
N VAL A 150 6.16 0.46 3.28
CA VAL A 150 6.11 -0.63 2.30
C VAL A 150 7.42 -1.39 2.36
N GLU A 151 7.33 -2.66 2.77
CA GLU A 151 8.44 -3.60 2.69
C GLU A 151 8.33 -4.45 1.42
N TRP A 152 9.47 -4.90 0.92
CA TRP A 152 9.50 -5.83 -0.20
C TRP A 152 10.43 -7.01 0.05
N LYS A 153 10.09 -8.14 -0.57
CA LYS A 153 10.90 -9.35 -0.59
C LYS A 153 11.04 -9.86 -2.01
N LEU A 154 12.27 -10.13 -2.44
CA LEU A 154 12.53 -10.77 -3.71
C LEU A 154 12.13 -12.26 -3.63
N SER A 155 11.61 -12.80 -4.73
CA SER A 155 11.38 -14.24 -4.85
C SER A 155 12.71 -15.00 -4.85
N ASP A 156 12.68 -16.29 -4.51
CA ASP A 156 13.89 -17.11 -4.48
C ASP A 156 14.55 -17.18 -5.87
N ASP A 157 13.74 -17.27 -6.94
CA ASP A 157 14.21 -17.22 -8.32
C ASP A 157 14.89 -15.89 -8.66
N CYS A 158 14.34 -14.77 -8.18
CA CYS A 158 14.93 -13.47 -8.39
C CYS A 158 16.22 -13.28 -7.59
N ASN A 159 16.26 -13.71 -6.33
CA ASN A 159 17.48 -13.72 -5.52
C ASN A 159 18.60 -14.53 -6.20
N LYS A 160 18.27 -15.72 -6.71
CA LYS A 160 19.22 -16.57 -7.44
C LYS A 160 19.71 -15.89 -8.72
N CYS A 161 18.82 -15.24 -9.47
CA CYS A 161 19.19 -14.48 -10.66
C CYS A 161 20.21 -13.38 -10.34
N HIS A 162 19.96 -12.59 -9.29
CA HIS A 162 20.89 -11.55 -8.84
C HIS A 162 22.24 -12.13 -8.38
N TYR A 163 22.23 -13.23 -7.62
CA TYR A 163 23.45 -13.92 -7.20
C TYR A 163 24.31 -14.38 -8.40
N ASP A 164 23.65 -14.82 -9.47
CA ASP A 164 24.29 -15.21 -10.72
C ASP A 164 24.72 -14.02 -11.62
N GLY A 165 24.53 -12.77 -11.17
CA GLY A 165 24.85 -11.56 -11.94
C GLY A 165 23.83 -11.18 -13.02
N GLY A 166 22.59 -11.67 -12.91
CA GLY A 166 21.48 -11.31 -13.79
C GLY A 166 20.55 -10.24 -13.20
N GLN A 167 19.58 -9.80 -14.01
CA GLN A 167 18.51 -8.89 -13.64
C GLN A 167 17.15 -9.60 -13.72
N CYS A 168 16.32 -9.42 -12.68
CA CYS A 168 14.98 -9.97 -12.65
C CYS A 168 14.05 -9.16 -13.57
N GLN A 169 13.39 -9.85 -14.48
CA GLN A 169 12.43 -9.24 -15.38
C GLN A 169 11.10 -10.00 -15.35
N THR A 170 10.04 -9.30 -15.73
CA THR A 170 8.70 -9.87 -15.86
C THR A 170 8.19 -9.57 -17.26
N ASP A 171 7.73 -10.59 -17.97
CA ASP A 171 7.21 -10.43 -19.32
C ASP A 171 5.76 -9.89 -19.33
N LYS A 172 5.23 -9.61 -20.53
CA LYS A 172 3.85 -9.12 -20.70
C LYS A 172 2.77 -10.11 -20.22
N THR A 173 3.13 -11.37 -20.00
CA THR A 173 2.25 -12.43 -19.47
C THR A 173 2.43 -12.65 -17.96
N ASN A 174 3.14 -11.74 -17.28
CA ASN A 174 3.47 -11.81 -15.86
C ASN A 174 4.32 -13.04 -15.47
N LYS A 175 5.16 -13.53 -16.40
CA LYS A 175 6.12 -14.60 -16.12
C LYS A 175 7.50 -14.04 -15.81
N PHE A 176 8.14 -14.64 -14.82
CA PHE A 176 9.51 -14.32 -14.44
C PHE A 176 10.51 -14.81 -15.50
N TYR A 177 11.54 -14.02 -15.76
CA TYR A 177 12.75 -14.48 -16.42
C TYR A 177 13.99 -13.73 -15.89
N CYS A 178 15.12 -14.41 -15.90
CA CYS A 178 16.41 -13.84 -15.51
C CYS A 178 17.18 -13.37 -16.75
N GLN A 179 17.35 -12.06 -16.90
CA GLN A 179 18.15 -11.49 -17.97
C GLN A 179 19.62 -11.45 -17.54
N LYS A 180 20.46 -12.27 -18.18
CA LYS A 180 21.92 -12.18 -18.03
C LYS A 180 22.48 -11.41 -19.21
N ASP A 181 23.36 -10.45 -18.98
CA ASP A 181 24.08 -9.83 -20.08
C ASP A 181 24.86 -10.92 -20.82
N ALA A 182 24.61 -11.04 -22.12
CA ALA A 182 25.41 -11.92 -22.95
C ALA A 182 26.85 -11.43 -22.85
N LYS A 183 27.74 -12.21 -22.21
CA LYS A 183 29.17 -11.94 -22.16
C LYS A 183 29.59 -11.51 -23.57
N THR A 184 30.09 -10.28 -23.69
CA THR A 184 30.53 -9.69 -24.95
C THR A 184 31.56 -10.62 -25.60
N THR A 185 31.10 -11.48 -26.49
CA THR A 185 31.94 -12.11 -27.47
C THR A 185 31.88 -11.16 -28.65
N THR A 186 32.96 -10.42 -28.83
CA THR A 186 33.18 -9.47 -29.92
C THR A 186 32.63 -9.99 -31.26
N SER A 187 31.52 -9.41 -31.72
CA SER A 187 31.35 -9.04 -33.12
C SER A 187 30.23 -8.00 -33.28
N SER A 188 30.59 -6.96 -34.01
CA SER A 188 29.85 -5.75 -34.34
C SER A 188 28.58 -5.99 -35.15
N SER A 189 27.46 -5.37 -34.77
CA SER A 189 26.60 -4.58 -35.68
C SER A 189 25.44 -3.91 -34.93
N ASN A 190 25.17 -2.67 -35.32
CA ASN A 190 24.07 -1.81 -34.89
C ASN A 190 22.70 -2.50 -34.90
N GLN A 191 21.89 -2.28 -33.86
CA GLN A 191 20.57 -1.65 -34.01
C GLN A 191 20.00 -1.17 -32.67
N ARG A 192 19.40 0.01 -32.75
CA ARG A 192 18.81 0.83 -31.69
C ARG A 192 17.29 0.60 -31.68
N LYS A 193 16.69 0.73 -30.48
CA LYS A 193 15.24 0.71 -30.12
C LYS A 193 14.79 -0.68 -29.65
N GLU A 194 14.04 -0.82 -28.56
CA GLU A 194 13.01 0.08 -28.03
C GLU A 194 12.83 -0.21 -26.52
N THR A 195 12.98 0.81 -25.67
CA THR A 195 12.82 0.72 -24.21
C THR A 195 11.34 0.60 -23.88
N ALA A 196 10.82 -0.63 -23.86
CA ALA A 196 9.46 -0.92 -23.46
C ALA A 196 9.39 -1.16 -21.94
N GLY A 197 8.94 -0.13 -21.22
CA GLY A 197 8.42 -0.24 -19.85
C GLY A 197 9.49 -0.32 -18.76
N ARG A 198 9.86 0.84 -18.18
CA ARG A 198 10.46 0.86 -16.84
C ARG A 198 9.52 0.13 -15.88
N ASN A 199 9.93 -1.03 -15.38
CA ASN A 199 9.17 -1.78 -14.39
C ASN A 199 9.11 -0.96 -13.11
N THR A 200 7.96 -0.95 -12.42
CA THR A 200 7.79 -0.29 -11.10
C THR A 200 8.86 -0.73 -10.09
N VAL A 201 9.44 -1.92 -10.31
CA VAL A 201 10.58 -2.48 -9.57
C VAL A 201 11.87 -1.66 -9.72
N GLU A 202 12.21 -1.13 -10.90
CA GLU A 202 13.37 -0.24 -11.09
C GLU A 202 13.20 1.10 -10.36
N LEU A 203 11.96 1.59 -10.27
CA LEU A 203 11.62 2.82 -9.55
C LEU A 203 11.75 2.69 -8.03
N ILE A 204 11.60 1.48 -7.48
CA ILE A 204 11.72 1.19 -6.04
C ILE A 204 13.14 0.79 -5.67
N LEU A 205 13.78 -0.07 -6.48
CA LEU A 205 15.11 -0.58 -6.20
C LEU A 205 16.20 0.44 -6.49
N GLY A 206 15.94 1.42 -7.37
CA GLY A 206 16.97 2.36 -7.81
C GLY A 206 17.92 1.65 -8.77
N THR A 207 18.09 2.21 -9.95
CA THR A 207 19.25 1.91 -10.78
C THR A 207 20.46 2.50 -10.07
N GLU A 208 21.31 1.67 -9.49
CA GLU A 208 22.73 2.02 -9.31
C GLU A 208 23.45 1.89 -10.66
#